data_AF-L8GJP6-F1
#
_entry.id   AF-L8GJP6-F1
#
_cell.length_a   1.000
_cell.length_b   1.000
_cell.length_c   1.000
_cell.angle_alpha   90.00
_cell.angle_beta   90.00
_cell.angle_gamma   90.00
#
_symmetry.space_group_name_H-M   'P 1'
#
loop_
_entity.id
_entity.type
_entity.pdbx_description
1 polymer ?
#
loop_
_entity_poly.entity_id
_entity_poly.type
_entity_poly.pdbx_seq_one_letter_code
_entity_poly.pdbx_strand_id
1 'polypeptide(L)'
;MARKNLEETGMSYQLEVDMIRKARQLGLLTTPYVFNAEEAKLMAAAGADIIVAHMGLTTAGSIGAQTALTLDQCVTLIQDITDAARSIRDDVIVLCHGGPISMPEDAEYILQRTQNVHGFYGASSMERLPTEVAITEQMRKFKGIKY
;
A
#
# COMPACT_ATOMS: atom_id res chain seq x y z
N MET A 1 15.40 12.58 -2.11
CA MET A 1 16.12 13.62 -1.34
C MET A 1 15.79 13.55 0.15
N ALA A 2 14.52 13.63 0.56
CA ALA A 2 14.12 13.54 1.97
C ALA A 2 14.59 12.25 2.68
N ARG A 3 14.34 11.07 2.10
CA ARG A 3 14.76 9.79 2.70
C ARG A 3 16.26 9.69 2.94
N LYS A 4 17.09 10.07 1.97
CA LYS A 4 18.55 10.01 2.12
C LYS A 4 19.04 10.84 3.32
N ASN A 5 18.47 12.02 3.53
CA ASN A 5 18.80 12.87 4.68
C ASN A 5 18.35 12.23 6.02
N LEU A 6 17.21 11.53 6.03
CA LEU A 6 16.74 10.79 7.21
C LEU A 6 17.66 9.61 7.54
N GLU A 7 18.09 8.86 6.52
CA GLU A 7 19.05 7.75 6.65
C GLU A 7 20.38 8.24 7.25
N GLU A 8 20.89 9.40 6.78
CA GLU A 8 22.11 10.04 7.29
C GLU A 8 22.00 10.53 8.75
N THR A 9 20.78 10.67 9.28
CA THR A 9 20.52 11.08 10.67
C THR A 9 20.11 9.91 11.57
N GLY A 10 20.25 8.67 11.09
CA GLY A 10 19.95 7.46 11.84
C GLY A 10 18.49 7.02 11.82
N MET A 11 17.65 7.63 10.99
CA MET A 11 16.26 7.20 10.75
C MET A 11 16.19 6.37 9.47
N SER A 12 16.81 5.19 9.50
CA SER A 12 16.93 4.32 8.34
C SER A 12 15.76 3.36 8.18
N TYR A 13 15.46 2.99 6.94
CA TYR A 13 14.51 1.89 6.65
C TYR A 13 14.99 0.55 7.25
N GLN A 14 16.30 0.39 7.45
CA GLN A 14 16.84 -0.79 8.12
C GLN A 14 16.31 -0.95 9.56
N LEU A 15 16.01 0.15 10.27
CA LEU A 15 15.37 0.07 11.58
C LEU A 15 13.95 -0.50 11.51
N GLU A 16 13.21 -0.20 10.44
CA GLU A 16 11.88 -0.79 10.20
C GLU A 16 12.02 -2.30 9.92
N VAL A 17 13.00 -2.70 9.10
CA VAL A 17 13.29 -4.11 8.80
C VAL A 17 13.65 -4.88 10.09
N ASP A 18 14.50 -4.30 10.95
CA ASP A 18 14.90 -4.91 12.21
C ASP A 18 13.73 -5.02 13.20
N MET A 19 12.82 -4.04 13.19
CA MET A 19 11.57 -4.09 13.95
C MET A 19 10.69 -5.25 13.50
N ILE A 20 10.48 -5.43 12.18
CA ILE A 20 9.71 -6.55 11.63
C ILE A 20 10.32 -7.89 12.01
N ARG A 21 11.65 -8.03 11.92
CA ARG A 21 12.35 -9.25 12.33
C ARG A 21 12.09 -9.59 13.80
N LYS A 22 12.14 -8.59 14.68
CA LYS A 22 11.83 -8.78 16.11
C LYS A 22 10.36 -9.15 16.33
N ALA A 23 9.42 -8.48 15.66
CA ALA A 23 8.00 -8.80 15.75
C ALA A 23 7.74 -10.26 15.33
N ARG A 24 8.38 -10.73 14.26
CA ARG A 24 8.28 -12.13 13.81
C ARG A 24 8.85 -13.12 14.82
N GLN A 25 9.99 -12.81 15.45
CA GLN A 25 10.58 -13.61 16.54
C GLN A 25 9.67 -13.72 17.77
N LEU A 26 8.83 -12.70 18.00
CA LEU A 26 7.82 -12.70 19.05
C LEU A 26 6.52 -13.43 18.65
N GLY A 27 6.43 -13.98 17.44
CA GLY A 27 5.24 -14.68 16.95
C GLY A 27 4.10 -13.75 16.55
N LEU A 28 4.36 -12.45 16.34
CA LEU A 28 3.37 -11.53 15.80
C LEU A 28 3.24 -11.70 14.28
N LEU A 29 2.03 -11.51 13.76
CA LEU A 29 1.80 -11.35 12.33
C LEU A 29 2.44 -10.04 11.86
N THR A 30 3.15 -10.09 10.75
CA THR A 30 3.91 -8.96 10.21
C THR A 30 3.46 -8.60 8.80
N THR A 31 3.09 -7.33 8.59
CA THR A 31 2.52 -6.84 7.32
C THR A 31 3.16 -5.51 6.85
N PRO A 32 4.50 -5.43 6.70
CA PRO A 32 5.18 -4.17 6.36
C PRO A 32 4.83 -3.61 4.98
N TYR A 33 4.95 -2.29 4.87
CA TYR A 33 4.99 -1.58 3.60
C TYR A 33 6.39 -1.63 2.97
N VAL A 34 6.42 -1.82 1.65
CA VAL A 34 7.63 -1.74 0.82
C VAL A 34 7.36 -0.87 -0.40
N PHE A 35 8.38 -0.15 -0.87
CA PHE A 35 8.25 0.82 -1.96
C PHE A 35 9.05 0.43 -3.21
N ASN A 36 9.91 -0.58 -3.13
CA ASN A 36 10.73 -1.08 -4.23
C ASN A 36 11.18 -2.53 -4.00
N ALA A 37 11.77 -3.14 -5.02
CA ALA A 37 12.25 -4.52 -5.02
C ALA A 37 13.30 -4.82 -3.93
N GLU A 38 14.21 -3.89 -3.63
CA GLU A 38 15.25 -4.12 -2.63
C GLU A 38 14.65 -4.19 -1.21
N GLU A 39 13.70 -3.31 -0.90
CA GLU A 39 12.96 -3.37 0.37
C GLU A 39 12.11 -4.63 0.49
N ALA A 40 11.52 -5.07 -0.61
CA ALA A 40 10.77 -6.32 -0.66
C ALA A 40 11.63 -7.52 -0.27
N LYS A 41 12.88 -7.58 -0.78
CA LYS A 41 13.85 -8.61 -0.39
C LYS A 41 14.22 -8.51 1.09
N LEU A 42 14.47 -7.30 1.59
CA LEU A 42 14.84 -7.07 3.00
C LEU A 42 13.73 -7.51 3.95
N MET A 43 12.47 -7.14 3.66
CA MET A 43 11.32 -7.50 4.47
C MET A 43 11.01 -9.00 4.38
N ALA A 44 11.11 -9.59 3.19
CA ALA A 44 10.98 -11.04 3.03
C ALA A 44 12.05 -11.80 3.85
N ALA A 45 13.30 -11.36 3.80
CA ALA A 45 14.41 -11.93 4.57
C ALA A 45 14.27 -11.70 6.09
N ALA A 46 13.57 -10.64 6.50
CA ALA A 46 13.21 -10.41 7.90
C ALA A 46 12.10 -11.33 8.41
N GLY A 47 11.45 -12.09 7.51
CA GLY A 47 10.39 -13.04 7.84
C GLY A 47 8.99 -12.41 7.82
N ALA A 48 8.79 -11.31 7.10
CA ALA A 48 7.49 -10.69 6.91
C ALA A 48 6.46 -11.70 6.36
N ASP A 49 5.32 -11.86 7.04
CA ASP A 49 4.27 -12.78 6.62
C ASP A 49 3.52 -12.27 5.38
N ILE A 50 3.27 -10.95 5.36
CA ILE A 50 2.65 -10.23 4.26
C ILE A 50 3.55 -9.06 3.84
N ILE A 51 3.74 -8.86 2.54
CA ILE A 51 4.40 -7.67 1.99
C ILE A 51 3.34 -6.79 1.32
N VAL A 52 3.29 -5.51 1.70
CA VAL A 52 2.35 -4.56 1.12
C VAL A 52 3.09 -3.60 0.18
N ALA A 53 2.92 -3.81 -1.12
CA ALA A 53 3.52 -2.99 -2.16
C ALA A 53 2.82 -1.61 -2.22
N HIS A 54 3.52 -0.56 -1.77
CA HIS A 54 2.95 0.76 -1.55
C HIS A 54 3.28 1.73 -2.70
N MET A 55 2.26 2.14 -3.45
CA MET A 55 2.38 2.99 -4.65
C MET A 55 2.36 4.51 -4.35
N GLY A 56 2.74 4.90 -3.13
CA GLY A 56 2.63 6.28 -2.65
C GLY A 56 1.22 6.67 -2.18
N LEU A 57 1.01 7.96 -1.93
CA LEU A 57 -0.22 8.49 -1.33
C LEU A 57 -1.44 8.29 -2.23
N THR A 58 -2.58 7.92 -1.64
CA THR A 58 -3.85 7.77 -2.36
C THR A 58 -4.31 9.11 -2.93
N THR A 59 -4.63 9.15 -4.22
CA THR A 59 -4.94 10.41 -4.94
C THR A 59 -6.42 10.78 -4.99
N ALA A 60 -7.32 9.89 -4.57
CA ALA A 60 -8.76 10.12 -4.54
C ALA A 60 -9.25 10.85 -3.28
N GLY A 61 -10.44 11.47 -3.40
CA GLY A 61 -11.13 12.18 -2.32
C GLY A 61 -10.81 13.67 -2.25
N SER A 62 -11.32 14.32 -1.21
CA SER A 62 -11.19 15.78 -1.03
C SER A 62 -9.77 16.27 -0.72
N ILE A 63 -8.91 15.38 -0.23
CA ILE A 63 -7.53 15.67 0.24
C ILE A 63 -6.47 14.79 -0.43
N GLY A 64 -6.78 14.19 -1.58
CA GLY A 64 -5.88 13.29 -2.30
C GLY A 64 -4.63 14.00 -2.85
N ALA A 65 -3.53 13.24 -2.98
CA ALA A 65 -2.31 13.76 -3.59
C ALA A 65 -2.50 14.05 -5.09
N GLN A 66 -1.90 15.12 -5.60
CA GLN A 66 -1.99 15.51 -7.02
C GLN A 66 -1.03 14.75 -7.94
N THR A 67 0.06 14.21 -7.38
CA THR A 67 1.10 13.49 -8.11
C THR A 67 0.92 12.00 -7.88
N ALA A 68 0.53 11.26 -8.91
CA ALA A 68 0.33 9.82 -8.85
C ALA A 68 1.12 9.12 -9.95
N LEU A 69 1.54 7.88 -9.66
CA LEU A 69 1.80 6.89 -10.70
C LEU A 69 0.50 6.64 -11.49
N THR A 70 0.61 6.23 -12.74
CA THR A 70 -0.51 5.63 -13.47
C THR A 70 -0.78 4.20 -12.98
N LEU A 71 -1.96 3.65 -13.24
CA LEU A 71 -2.25 2.24 -12.92
C LEU A 71 -1.28 1.28 -13.63
N ASP A 72 -0.90 1.55 -14.88
CA ASP A 72 0.08 0.74 -15.61
C ASP A 72 1.47 0.79 -14.98
N GLN A 73 1.90 1.96 -14.51
CA GLN A 73 3.16 2.07 -13.75
C GLN A 73 3.09 1.29 -12.44
N CYS A 74 1.92 1.26 -11.79
CA CYS A 74 1.71 0.45 -10.58
C CYS A 74 1.80 -1.04 -10.89
N VAL A 75 1.22 -1.52 -12.00
CA VAL A 75 1.34 -2.93 -12.43
C VAL A 75 2.80 -3.35 -12.49
N THR A 76 3.64 -2.59 -13.21
CA THR A 76 5.06 -2.91 -13.35
C THR A 76 5.77 -2.92 -11.99
N LEU A 77 5.59 -1.87 -11.19
CA LEU A 77 6.31 -1.73 -9.92
C LEU A 77 5.86 -2.79 -8.89
N ILE A 78 4.57 -3.12 -8.85
CA ILE A 78 4.04 -4.17 -7.97
C ILE A 78 4.57 -5.53 -8.41
N GLN A 79 4.66 -5.79 -9.71
CA GLN A 79 5.23 -7.04 -10.21
C GLN A 79 6.71 -7.17 -9.81
N ASP A 80 7.50 -6.11 -9.99
CA ASP A 80 8.92 -6.09 -9.59
C ASP A 80 9.10 -6.35 -8.08
N ILE A 81 8.27 -5.71 -7.25
CA ILE A 81 8.25 -5.93 -5.79
C ILE A 81 7.87 -7.39 -5.46
N THR A 82 6.85 -7.92 -6.13
CA THR A 82 6.33 -9.27 -5.90
C THR A 82 7.37 -10.32 -6.24
N ASP A 83 7.99 -10.21 -7.41
CA ASP A 83 9.03 -11.14 -7.87
C ASP A 83 10.26 -11.07 -6.97
N ALA A 84 10.65 -9.87 -6.53
CA ALA A 84 11.76 -9.68 -5.61
C ALA A 84 11.50 -10.30 -4.23
N ALA A 85 10.30 -10.09 -3.65
CA ALA A 85 9.89 -10.75 -2.41
C ALA A 85 9.92 -12.28 -2.54
N ARG A 86 9.31 -12.81 -3.61
CA ARG A 86 9.19 -14.25 -3.85
C ARG A 86 10.50 -14.93 -4.20
N SER A 87 11.48 -14.18 -4.70
CA SER A 87 12.85 -14.67 -4.90
C SER A 87 13.56 -15.02 -3.60
N ILE A 88 13.12 -14.44 -2.48
CA ILE A 88 13.63 -14.74 -1.14
C ILE A 88 12.80 -15.83 -0.48
N ARG A 89 11.47 -15.76 -0.60
CA ARG A 89 10.55 -16.69 0.04
C ARG A 89 9.26 -16.85 -0.78
N ASP A 90 8.98 -18.06 -1.26
CA ASP A 90 7.91 -18.34 -2.23
C ASP A 90 6.50 -18.41 -1.63
N ASP A 91 6.36 -18.49 -0.32
CA ASP A 91 5.08 -18.53 0.40
C ASP A 91 4.65 -17.17 0.97
N VAL A 92 5.40 -16.09 0.71
CA VAL A 92 5.02 -14.74 1.14
C VAL A 92 3.76 -14.24 0.44
N ILE A 93 2.81 -13.71 1.21
CA ILE A 93 1.60 -13.08 0.68
C ILE A 93 1.95 -11.65 0.28
N VAL A 94 1.73 -11.29 -0.97
CA VAL A 94 1.87 -9.90 -1.44
C VAL A 94 0.51 -9.26 -1.67
N LEU A 95 0.33 -8.03 -1.18
CA LEU A 95 -0.84 -7.18 -1.38
C LEU A 95 -0.44 -5.84 -2.01
N CYS A 96 -1.32 -5.23 -2.79
CA CYS A 96 -1.12 -3.87 -3.32
C CYS A 96 -1.81 -2.79 -2.47
N HIS A 97 -1.26 -1.58 -2.48
CA HIS A 97 -1.80 -0.44 -1.72
C HIS A 97 -1.41 0.92 -2.34
N GLY A 98 -2.31 1.90 -2.23
CA GLY A 98 -1.97 3.31 -2.42
C GLY A 98 -1.89 3.78 -3.87
N GLY A 99 -1.39 4.99 -4.06
CA GLY A 99 -1.31 5.66 -5.35
C GLY A 99 -2.71 5.80 -6.00
N PRO A 100 -2.87 5.43 -7.28
CA PRO A 100 -4.17 5.45 -7.97
C PRO A 100 -5.10 4.29 -7.57
N ILE A 101 -4.67 3.34 -6.73
CA ILE A 101 -5.47 2.16 -6.36
C ILE A 101 -6.41 2.52 -5.21
N SER A 102 -7.60 3.03 -5.53
CA SER A 102 -8.49 3.66 -4.56
C SER A 102 -9.89 3.04 -4.51
N MET A 103 -10.32 2.39 -5.58
CA MET A 103 -11.62 1.76 -5.72
C MET A 103 -11.48 0.27 -6.06
N PRO A 104 -12.55 -0.54 -5.88
CA PRO A 104 -12.51 -1.97 -6.23
C PRO A 104 -12.06 -2.25 -7.66
N GLU A 105 -12.47 -1.42 -8.62
CA GLU A 105 -12.12 -1.56 -10.04
C GLU A 105 -10.61 -1.35 -10.28
N ASP A 106 -9.99 -0.45 -9.51
CA ASP A 106 -8.54 -0.23 -9.57
C ASP A 106 -7.78 -1.44 -9.03
N ALA A 107 -8.24 -1.99 -7.90
CA ALA A 107 -7.63 -3.20 -7.32
C ALA A 107 -7.78 -4.40 -8.26
N GLU A 108 -8.97 -4.58 -8.85
CA GLU A 108 -9.20 -5.59 -9.88
C GLU A 108 -8.25 -5.41 -11.09
N TYR A 109 -8.08 -4.18 -11.57
CA TYR A 109 -7.18 -3.88 -12.69
C TYR A 109 -5.76 -4.41 -12.44
N ILE A 110 -5.24 -4.18 -11.24
CA ILE A 110 -3.91 -4.61 -10.81
C ILE A 110 -3.85 -6.14 -10.70
N LEU A 111 -4.82 -6.76 -10.02
CA LEU A 111 -4.82 -8.21 -9.77
C LEU A 111 -4.95 -9.02 -11.07
N GLN A 112 -5.67 -8.52 -12.07
CA GLN A 112 -5.78 -9.17 -13.37
C GLN A 112 -4.50 -9.06 -14.23
N ARG A 113 -3.58 -8.15 -13.90
CA ARG A 113 -2.37 -7.84 -14.71
C ARG A 113 -1.07 -8.16 -14.01
N THR A 114 -1.14 -8.74 -12.81
CA THR A 114 0.02 -9.16 -12.03
C THR A 114 -0.08 -10.65 -11.71
N GLN A 115 1.04 -11.26 -11.35
CA GLN A 115 1.13 -12.66 -10.93
C GLN A 115 1.60 -12.72 -9.49
N ASN A 116 1.00 -13.58 -8.68
CA ASN A 116 1.32 -13.76 -7.25
C ASN A 116 1.09 -12.50 -6.38
N VAL A 117 0.16 -11.64 -6.80
CA VAL A 117 -0.42 -10.59 -5.96
C VAL A 117 -1.78 -11.09 -5.49
N HIS A 118 -2.00 -11.12 -4.19
CA HIS A 118 -3.08 -11.91 -3.58
C HIS A 118 -4.24 -11.05 -3.06
N GLY A 119 -4.15 -9.73 -3.19
CA GLY A 119 -5.21 -8.84 -2.76
C GLY A 119 -4.76 -7.39 -2.61
N PHE A 120 -5.58 -6.64 -1.87
CA PHE A 120 -5.44 -5.20 -1.69
C PHE A 120 -5.53 -4.84 -0.21
N TYR A 121 -4.67 -3.93 0.25
CA TYR A 121 -4.69 -3.40 1.61
C TYR A 121 -5.39 -2.02 1.62
N GLY A 122 -6.60 -1.94 2.17
CA GLY A 122 -7.39 -0.70 2.20
C GLY A 122 -7.11 0.15 3.43
N ALA A 123 -7.11 1.48 3.25
CA ALA A 123 -7.15 2.46 4.34
C ALA A 123 -8.14 3.57 3.99
N SER A 124 -7.67 4.66 3.36
CA SER A 124 -8.53 5.77 2.91
C SER A 124 -9.70 5.31 2.02
N SER A 125 -9.47 4.30 1.18
CA SER A 125 -10.48 3.68 0.32
C SER A 125 -11.59 2.97 1.09
N MET A 126 -11.29 2.47 2.29
CA MET A 126 -12.22 1.70 3.10
C MET A 126 -13.00 2.57 4.09
N GLU A 127 -12.38 3.63 4.63
CA GLU A 127 -13.01 4.46 5.66
C GLU A 127 -13.33 5.89 5.18
N ARG A 128 -12.38 6.59 4.54
CA ARG A 128 -12.49 8.02 4.26
C ARG A 128 -13.42 8.28 3.08
N LEU A 129 -13.13 7.68 1.92
CA LEU A 129 -13.87 7.95 0.69
C LEU A 129 -15.36 7.57 0.81
N PRO A 130 -15.73 6.38 1.35
CA PRO A 130 -17.13 6.02 1.50
C PRO A 130 -17.86 6.96 2.47
N THR A 131 -17.19 7.36 3.55
CA THR A 131 -17.75 8.27 4.56
C THR A 131 -17.94 9.68 4.01
N GLU A 132 -16.97 10.22 3.26
CA GLU A 132 -17.06 11.54 2.61
C GLU A 132 -18.29 11.61 1.70
N VAL A 133 -18.51 10.59 0.86
CA VAL A 133 -19.66 10.50 -0.03
C VAL A 133 -20.96 10.42 0.78
N ALA A 134 -21.05 9.49 1.73
CA ALA A 134 -22.27 9.24 2.49
C ALA A 134 -22.72 10.48 3.29
N ILE A 135 -21.80 11.14 4.01
CA ILE A 135 -22.11 12.34 4.79
C ILE A 135 -22.50 13.49 3.87
N THR A 136 -21.77 13.71 2.77
CA THR A 136 -22.06 14.79 1.83
C THR A 136 -23.45 14.64 1.21
N GLU A 137 -23.79 13.42 0.75
CA GLU A 137 -25.10 13.14 0.18
C GLU A 137 -26.23 13.29 1.21
N GLN A 138 -26.00 12.88 2.46
CA GLN A 138 -26.98 13.05 3.52
C GLN A 138 -27.27 14.52 3.81
N MET A 139 -26.22 15.36 3.88
CA MET A 139 -26.37 16.81 4.09
C MET A 139 -27.08 17.48 2.91
N ARG A 140 -26.77 17.07 1.67
CA ARG A 140 -27.46 17.57 0.47
C ARG A 140 -28.96 17.28 0.52
N LYS A 141 -29.36 16.08 0.94
CA LYS A 141 -30.77 15.69 1.09
C LYS A 141 -31.51 16.56 2.09
N PHE A 142 -30.95 16.77 3.30
CA PHE A 142 -31.57 17.65 4.30
C PHE A 142 -31.69 19.10 3.82
N LYS A 143 -30.65 19.63 3.16
CA LYS A 143 -30.68 20.99 2.61
C LYS A 143 -31.70 21.17 1.49
N GLY A 144 -32.02 20.10 0.76
CA GLY A 144 -32.96 20.10 -0.36
C GLY A 144 -34.44 20.11 0.03
N ILE A 145 -34.79 20.03 1.33
CA ILE A 145 -36.17 20.05 1.79
C ILE A 145 -36.80 21.41 1.45
N LYS A 146 -37.93 21.39 0.74
CA LYS A 146 -38.76 22.58 0.48
C LYS A 146 -40.00 22.53 1.36
N TYR A 147 -40.37 23.67 1.92
CA TYR A 147 -41.55 23.89 2.74
C TYR A 147 -42.21 25.21 2.32
#